data_AF-A0A365UAA5-F1
#
_entry.id   AF-A0A365UAA5-F1
#
_cell.length_a   1.000
_cell.length_b   1.000
_cell.length_c   1.000
_cell.angle_alpha   90.00
_cell.angle_beta   90.00
_cell.angle_gamma   90.00
#
_symmetry.space_group_name_H-M   'P 1'
#
loop_
_entity.id
_entity.type
_entity.pdbx_description
1 polymer ?
#
loop_
_entity_poly.entity_id
_entity_poly.type
_entity_poly.pdbx_seq_one_letter_code
_entity_poly.pdbx_strand_id
1 'polypeptide(L)'
;MSVALRLYDRLIEGLAVLAAASFVFVTVAIVTDVTLRNLGITSLIWVSAVVEYCMLFAAMAAGPWLIRIGGHVAVTSFVDMLPGSLRRAVGLSVMLVSVVILVWLSWRAAVIGLEEARFGSIDMRSIDIPGWLPYALLSGGFVLMAAEILRQIGRGARDLGSRAQH
;
A
#
# COMPACT_ATOMS: atom_id res chain seq x y z
N MET A 1 -21.10 16.81 -5.04
CA MET A 1 -19.81 16.09 -4.96
C MET A 1 -19.13 16.13 -6.33
N SER A 2 -17.99 16.82 -6.43
CA SER A 2 -17.27 17.04 -7.71
C SER A 2 -16.92 15.71 -8.40
N VAL A 3 -17.02 15.66 -9.73
CA VAL A 3 -16.79 14.45 -10.54
C VAL A 3 -15.40 13.85 -10.28
N ALA A 4 -14.40 14.69 -10.05
CA ALA A 4 -13.03 14.28 -9.71
C ALA A 4 -12.94 13.40 -8.46
N LEU A 5 -13.70 13.70 -7.40
CA LEU A 5 -13.68 12.91 -6.17
C LEU A 5 -14.28 11.52 -6.38
N ARG A 6 -15.32 11.41 -7.21
CA ARG A 6 -15.94 10.12 -7.54
C ARG A 6 -15.02 9.23 -8.37
N LEU A 7 -14.27 9.82 -9.30
CA LEU A 7 -13.29 9.08 -10.09
C LEU A 7 -12.14 8.56 -9.21
N TYR A 8 -11.66 9.38 -8.27
CA TYR A 8 -10.65 8.98 -7.30
C TYR A 8 -11.13 7.85 -6.37
N ASP A 9 -12.38 7.93 -5.91
CA ASP A 9 -12.97 6.87 -5.07
C ASP A 9 -13.05 5.53 -5.81
N ARG A 10 -13.51 5.56 -7.07
CA ARG A 10 -13.55 4.39 -7.97
C ARG A 10 -12.16 3.82 -8.24
N LEU A 11 -11.15 4.68 -8.40
CA LEU A 11 -9.77 4.25 -8.61
C LEU A 11 -9.25 3.47 -7.41
N ILE A 12 -9.47 3.95 -6.19
CA ILE A 12 -9.02 3.27 -4.97
C ILE A 12 -9.76 1.94 -4.77
N GLU A 13 -11.06 1.90 -5.00
CA GLU A 13 -11.82 0.64 -4.94
C GLU A 13 -11.34 -0.36 -5.99
N GLY A 14 -11.07 0.09 -7.21
CA GLY A 14 -10.48 -0.74 -8.26
C GLY A 14 -9.12 -1.31 -7.87
N LEU A 15 -8.24 -0.48 -7.28
CA LEU A 15 -6.94 -0.92 -6.77
C LEU A 15 -7.08 -1.96 -5.64
N ALA A 16 -8.06 -1.79 -4.74
CA ALA A 16 -8.31 -2.76 -3.67
C ALA A 16 -8.78 -4.12 -4.23
N VAL A 17 -9.66 -4.13 -5.23
CA VAL A 17 -10.09 -5.36 -5.92
C VAL A 17 -8.91 -6.03 -6.63
N LEU A 18 -8.07 -5.25 -7.32
CA LEU A 18 -6.86 -5.77 -7.97
C LEU A 18 -5.84 -6.32 -6.97
N ALA A 19 -5.71 -5.71 -5.80
CA ALA A 19 -4.87 -6.22 -4.72
C ALA A 19 -5.40 -7.56 -4.20
N ALA A 20 -6.70 -7.67 -3.94
CA ALA A 20 -7.33 -8.92 -3.51
C ALA A 20 -7.16 -10.03 -4.56
N ALA A 21 -7.37 -9.72 -5.84
CA ALA A 21 -7.14 -10.65 -6.94
C ALA A 21 -5.67 -11.10 -7.02
N SER A 22 -4.73 -10.18 -6.82
CA SER A 22 -3.30 -10.49 -6.77
C SER A 22 -2.96 -11.46 -5.63
N PHE A 23 -3.55 -11.30 -4.44
CA PHE A 23 -3.34 -12.24 -3.34
C PHE A 23 -3.86 -13.65 -3.64
N VAL A 24 -5.05 -13.76 -4.24
CA VAL A 24 -5.61 -15.05 -4.66
C VAL A 24 -4.69 -15.70 -5.69
N PHE A 25 -4.24 -14.94 -6.69
CA PHE A 25 -3.32 -15.42 -7.71
C PHE A 25 -2.00 -15.92 -7.10
N VAL A 26 -1.36 -15.13 -6.24
CA VAL A 26 -0.11 -15.50 -5.55
C VAL A 26 -0.29 -16.78 -4.75
N THR A 27 -1.40 -16.91 -4.03
CA THR A 27 -1.70 -18.11 -3.23
C THR A 27 -1.77 -19.35 -4.12
N VAL A 28 -2.52 -19.28 -5.22
CA VAL A 28 -2.64 -20.38 -6.19
C VAL A 28 -1.29 -20.70 -6.84
N ALA A 29 -0.52 -19.69 -7.22
CA ALA A 29 0.79 -19.85 -7.84
C ALA A 29 1.78 -20.57 -6.91
N ILE A 30 1.87 -20.14 -5.64
CA ILE A 30 2.75 -20.77 -4.65
C ILE A 30 2.31 -22.21 -4.36
N VAL A 31 1.00 -22.45 -4.14
CA VAL A 31 0.48 -23.80 -3.86
C VAL A 31 0.79 -24.74 -5.03
N THR A 32 0.61 -24.27 -6.26
CA THR A 32 0.93 -25.05 -7.47
C THR A 32 2.42 -25.38 -7.55
N ASP A 33 3.29 -24.38 -7.35
CA ASP A 33 4.74 -24.55 -7.43
C ASP A 33 5.28 -25.45 -6.31
N VAL A 34 4.74 -25.35 -5.10
CA VAL A 34 5.05 -26.28 -3.99
C VAL A 34 4.57 -27.69 -4.32
N THR A 35 3.38 -27.86 -4.90
CA THR A 35 2.85 -29.18 -5.28
C THR A 35 3.73 -29.85 -6.34
N LEU A 36 4.13 -29.12 -7.38
CA LEU A 36 5.02 -29.62 -8.44
C LEU A 36 6.37 -30.07 -7.87
N ARG A 37 6.95 -29.27 -6.97
CA ARG A 37 8.20 -29.64 -6.27
C ARG A 37 8.07 -30.92 -5.45
N ASN A 38 6.96 -31.10 -4.74
CA ASN A 38 6.72 -32.30 -3.93
C ASN A 38 6.54 -33.57 -4.80
N LEU A 39 6.09 -33.41 -6.05
CA LEU A 39 5.95 -34.52 -7.01
C LEU A 39 7.24 -34.82 -7.79
N GLY A 40 8.36 -34.13 -7.50
CA GLY A 40 9.63 -34.31 -8.21
C GLY A 40 9.65 -33.71 -9.63
N ILE A 41 8.66 -32.89 -9.98
CA ILE A 41 8.60 -32.17 -11.26
C ILE A 41 9.42 -30.88 -11.14
N THR A 42 10.13 -30.50 -12.21
CA THR A 42 10.91 -29.26 -12.24
C THR A 42 10.05 -28.05 -11.88
N SER A 43 10.49 -27.32 -10.86
CA SER A 43 9.81 -26.12 -10.36
C SER A 43 9.83 -24.98 -11.36
N LEU A 44 8.83 -24.10 -11.30
CA LEU A 44 8.73 -22.94 -12.17
C LEU A 44 9.59 -21.81 -11.61
N ILE A 45 10.82 -21.69 -12.13
CA ILE A 45 11.82 -20.68 -11.73
C ILE A 45 11.25 -19.24 -11.77
N TRP A 46 10.30 -18.97 -12.67
CA TRP A 46 9.63 -17.69 -12.87
C TRP A 46 8.63 -17.32 -11.75
N VAL A 47 8.09 -18.31 -11.01
CA VAL A 47 7.03 -18.07 -10.00
C VAL A 47 7.51 -17.18 -8.85
N SER A 48 8.76 -17.38 -8.40
CA SER A 48 9.31 -16.59 -7.28
C SER A 48 9.34 -15.10 -7.59
N ALA A 49 9.81 -14.72 -8.79
CA ALA A 49 9.87 -13.32 -9.19
C ALA A 49 8.47 -12.74 -9.33
N VAL A 50 7.57 -13.42 -10.05
CA VAL A 50 6.19 -12.93 -10.24
C VAL A 50 5.48 -12.72 -8.91
N VAL A 51 5.60 -13.66 -7.98
CA VAL A 51 5.01 -13.55 -6.64
C VAL A 51 5.50 -12.32 -5.90
N GLU A 52 6.80 -12.04 -5.95
CA GLU A 52 7.39 -10.90 -5.26
C GLU A 52 6.81 -9.57 -5.77
N TYR A 53 6.76 -9.37 -7.09
CA TYR A 53 6.20 -8.15 -7.67
C TYR A 53 4.68 -8.07 -7.50
N CYS A 54 3.95 -9.18 -7.59
CA CYS A 54 2.51 -9.20 -7.32
C CYS A 54 2.20 -8.84 -5.87
N MET A 55 3.00 -9.31 -4.91
CA MET A 55 2.84 -8.95 -3.49
C MET A 55 3.17 -7.48 -3.24
N LEU A 56 4.23 -6.96 -3.87
CA LEU A 56 4.57 -5.54 -3.81
C LEU A 56 3.42 -4.67 -4.37
N PHE A 57 2.92 -5.02 -5.55
CA PHE A 57 1.78 -4.34 -6.16
C PHE A 57 0.55 -4.41 -5.26
N ALA A 58 0.21 -5.60 -4.75
CA ALA A 58 -0.96 -5.80 -3.89
C ALA A 58 -0.87 -4.96 -2.61
N ALA A 59 0.31 -4.90 -1.97
CA ALA A 59 0.52 -4.08 -0.78
C ALA A 59 0.29 -2.59 -1.07
N MET A 60 0.89 -2.07 -2.14
CA MET A 60 0.75 -0.66 -2.51
C MET A 60 -0.66 -0.30 -2.99
N ALA A 61 -1.34 -1.21 -3.68
CA ALA A 61 -2.71 -1.03 -4.17
C ALA A 61 -3.76 -1.13 -3.05
N ALA A 62 -3.57 -2.03 -2.07
CA ALA A 62 -4.46 -2.17 -0.91
C ALA A 62 -4.33 -1.02 0.09
N GLY A 63 -3.14 -0.44 0.22
CA GLY A 63 -2.81 0.58 1.22
C GLY A 63 -3.81 1.74 1.33
N PRO A 64 -4.12 2.47 0.23
CA PRO A 64 -5.04 3.61 0.27
C PRO A 64 -6.45 3.24 0.75
N TRP A 65 -6.97 2.09 0.32
CA TRP A 65 -8.28 1.60 0.75
C TRP A 65 -8.25 1.16 2.22
N LEU A 66 -7.17 0.53 2.66
CA LEU A 66 -6.99 0.12 4.06
C LEU A 66 -6.91 1.35 4.98
N ILE A 67 -6.24 2.42 4.59
CA ILE A 67 -6.21 3.69 5.34
C ILE A 67 -7.61 4.29 5.44
N ARG A 68 -8.43 4.18 4.39
CA ARG A 68 -9.81 4.68 4.39
C ARG A 68 -10.69 3.95 5.40
N ILE A 69 -10.50 2.65 5.58
CA ILE A 69 -11.36 1.80 6.43
C ILE A 69 -10.80 1.63 7.84
N GLY A 70 -9.51 1.30 7.93
CA GLY A 70 -8.78 1.04 9.17
C GLY A 70 -8.01 2.25 9.69
N GLY A 71 -8.33 3.45 9.19
CA GLY A 71 -7.69 4.71 9.55
C GLY A 71 -7.68 4.91 11.06
N HIS A 72 -6.57 4.49 11.66
CA HIS A 72 -6.12 4.65 13.05
C HIS A 72 -6.47 3.57 14.05
N VAL A 73 -7.08 2.43 13.70
CA VAL A 73 -7.49 1.42 14.70
C VAL A 73 -6.33 1.03 15.66
N ALA A 74 -5.10 0.91 15.15
CA ALA A 74 -3.92 0.64 15.99
C ALA A 74 -3.55 1.79 16.95
N VAL A 75 -3.76 3.04 16.53
CA VAL A 75 -3.51 4.24 17.35
C VAL A 75 -4.68 4.49 18.30
N THR A 76 -5.91 4.13 17.92
CA THR A 76 -7.12 4.31 18.75
C THR A 76 -7.01 3.57 20.08
N SER A 77 -6.51 2.33 20.11
CA SER A 77 -6.37 1.56 21.36
C SER A 77 -5.49 2.24 22.40
N PHE A 78 -4.42 2.92 21.97
CA PHE A 78 -3.54 3.67 22.87
C PHE A 78 -4.11 5.05 23.21
N VAL A 79 -4.75 5.70 22.23
CA VAL A 79 -5.25 7.06 22.36
C VAL A 79 -6.59 7.13 23.13
N ASP A 80 -7.35 6.04 23.17
CA ASP A 80 -8.60 5.94 23.93
C ASP A 80 -8.39 5.96 25.45
N MET A 81 -7.15 5.79 25.91
CA MET A 81 -6.78 5.96 27.32
C MET A 81 -6.59 7.45 27.71
N LEU A 82 -6.61 8.39 26.74
CA LEU A 82 -6.36 9.81 26.99
C LEU A 82 -7.65 10.66 27.10
N PRO A 83 -7.64 11.75 27.89
CA PRO A 83 -8.74 12.72 27.95
C PRO A 83 -9.00 13.37 26.58
N GLY A 84 -10.26 13.71 26.30
CA GLY A 84 -10.77 13.98 24.95
C GLY A 84 -10.07 15.08 24.14
N SER A 85 -9.51 16.12 24.78
CA SER A 85 -8.74 17.16 24.09
C SER A 85 -7.36 16.67 23.65
N LEU A 86 -6.70 15.87 24.49
CA LEU A 86 -5.37 15.32 24.23
C LEU A 86 -5.42 14.20 23.18
N ARG A 87 -6.50 13.40 23.18
CA ARG A 87 -6.79 12.41 22.12
C ARG A 87 -6.80 13.04 20.73
N ARG A 88 -7.47 14.19 20.56
CA ARG A 88 -7.57 14.88 19.28
C ARG A 88 -6.22 15.44 18.81
N ALA A 89 -5.47 16.03 19.74
CA ALA A 89 -4.14 16.57 19.43
C ALA A 89 -3.19 15.46 18.98
N VAL A 90 -3.05 14.40 19.78
CA VAL A 90 -2.17 13.26 19.48
C VAL A 90 -2.55 12.59 18.17
N GLY A 91 -3.85 12.37 17.94
CA GLY A 91 -4.35 11.82 16.69
C GLY A 91 -3.94 12.61 15.46
N LEU A 92 -4.15 13.93 15.50
CA LEU A 92 -3.76 14.81 14.41
C LEU A 92 -2.24 14.81 14.22
N SER A 93 -1.45 14.81 15.30
CA SER A 93 0.00 14.73 15.23
C SER A 93 0.47 13.45 14.52
N VAL A 94 -0.10 12.29 14.87
CA VAL A 94 0.24 11.01 14.24
C VAL A 94 -0.12 11.01 12.75
N MET A 95 -1.29 11.53 12.39
CA MET A 95 -1.69 11.69 10.99
C MET A 95 -0.69 12.55 10.21
N LEU A 96 -0.32 13.70 10.76
CA LEU A 96 0.62 14.62 10.12
C LEU A 96 2.01 14.01 9.96
N VAL A 97 2.52 13.36 11.01
CA VAL A 97 3.80 12.65 10.96
C VAL A 97 3.78 11.54 9.91
N SER A 98 2.68 10.78 9.84
CA SER A 98 2.49 9.73 8.83
C SER A 98 2.52 10.30 7.41
N VAL A 99 1.86 11.43 7.16
CA VAL A 99 1.91 12.11 5.85
C VAL A 99 3.34 12.54 5.51
N VAL A 100 4.06 13.14 6.45
CA VAL A 100 5.45 13.58 6.22
C VAL A 100 6.34 12.40 5.85
N ILE A 101 6.23 11.28 6.59
CA ILE A 101 6.99 10.06 6.31
C ILE A 101 6.64 9.50 4.93
N LEU A 102 5.36 9.38 4.60
CA LEU A 102 4.91 8.85 3.31
C LEU A 102 5.38 9.72 2.12
N VAL A 103 5.31 11.04 2.25
CA VAL A 103 5.81 11.96 1.22
C VAL A 103 7.33 11.84 1.07
N TRP A 104 8.06 11.75 2.18
CA TRP A 104 9.51 11.58 2.15
C TRP A 104 9.92 10.25 1.51
N LEU A 105 9.28 9.14 1.87
CA LEU A 105 9.50 7.83 1.26
C LEU A 105 9.13 7.82 -0.23
N SER A 106 8.02 8.45 -0.60
CA SER A 106 7.59 8.59 -1.98
C SER A 106 8.62 9.33 -2.83
N TRP A 107 9.18 10.43 -2.29
CA TRP A 107 10.22 11.21 -2.95
C TRP A 107 11.50 10.38 -3.13
N ARG A 108 11.95 9.71 -2.07
CA ARG A 108 13.13 8.85 -2.12
C ARG A 108 12.96 7.71 -3.13
N ALA A 109 11.80 7.04 -3.13
CA ALA A 109 11.48 6.00 -4.10
C ALA A 109 11.47 6.54 -5.53
N ALA A 110 10.91 7.74 -5.77
CA ALA A 110 10.91 8.35 -7.10
C ALA A 110 12.33 8.67 -7.58
N VAL A 111 13.18 9.22 -6.72
CA VAL A 111 14.59 9.54 -7.07
C VAL A 111 15.34 8.27 -7.46
N ILE A 112 15.26 7.22 -6.63
CA ILE A 112 15.93 5.94 -6.91
C ILE A 112 15.36 5.31 -8.19
N GLY A 113 14.04 5.29 -8.36
CA GLY A 113 13.41 4.74 -9.55
C GLY A 113 13.83 5.46 -10.84
N LEU A 114 14.02 6.79 -10.79
CA LEU A 114 14.52 7.57 -11.92
C LEU A 114 16.00 7.30 -12.21
N GLU A 115 16.81 7.08 -11.17
CA GLU A 115 18.21 6.68 -11.32
C GLU A 115 18.29 5.31 -12.00
N GLU A 116 17.58 4.31 -11.49
CA GLU A 116 17.51 2.95 -12.06
C GLU A 116 17.02 2.98 -13.52
N ALA A 117 16.01 3.81 -13.82
CA ALA A 117 15.52 3.99 -15.19
C ALA A 117 16.57 4.58 -16.14
N ARG A 118 17.48 5.42 -15.64
CA ARG A 118 18.56 6.03 -16.43
C ARG A 118 19.75 5.09 -16.61
N PHE A 119 20.09 4.31 -15.59
CA PHE A 119 21.18 3.33 -15.67
C PHE A 119 20.81 2.12 -16.51
N GLY A 120 19.53 1.93 -16.83
CA GLY A 120 19.06 0.76 -17.57
C GLY A 120 19.29 -0.53 -16.80
N SER A 121 19.33 -0.42 -15.47
CA SER A 121 19.55 -1.56 -14.58
C SER A 121 18.41 -2.55 -14.73
N ILE A 122 18.79 -3.78 -15.00
CA ILE A 122 17.89 -4.93 -15.00
C ILE A 122 18.14 -5.63 -13.67
N ASP A 123 17.07 -5.85 -12.92
CA ASP A 123 17.16 -6.66 -11.71
C ASP A 123 17.40 -8.11 -12.17
N MET A 124 18.64 -8.60 -12.02
CA MET A 124 19.01 -9.96 -12.41
C MET A 124 18.37 -10.96 -11.44
N ARG A 125 17.17 -11.39 -11.81
CA ARG A 125 16.41 -12.45 -11.15
C ARG A 125 16.13 -13.57 -12.14
N SER A 126 15.19 -14.44 -11.80
CA SER A 126 14.66 -15.45 -12.71
C SER A 126 13.96 -14.88 -13.95
N ILE A 127 13.60 -13.58 -13.93
CA ILE A 127 12.99 -12.82 -15.02
C ILE A 127 13.70 -11.47 -15.06
N ASP A 128 14.11 -11.03 -16.25
CA ASP A 128 14.63 -9.69 -16.46
C ASP A 128 13.49 -8.67 -16.31
N ILE A 129 13.37 -8.07 -15.12
CA ILE A 129 12.38 -7.03 -14.82
C ILE A 129 13.11 -5.70 -14.70
N PRO A 130 12.57 -4.59 -15.26
CA PRO A 130 13.20 -3.29 -15.14
C PRO A 130 13.30 -2.87 -13.68
N GLY A 131 14.51 -2.49 -13.22
CA GLY A 131 14.79 -2.15 -11.83
C GLY A 131 13.96 -0.97 -11.30
N TRP A 132 13.46 -0.10 -12.19
CA TRP A 132 12.63 1.06 -11.83
C TRP A 132 11.18 0.72 -11.45
N LEU A 133 10.65 -0.42 -11.90
CA LEU A 133 9.25 -0.81 -11.71
C LEU A 133 8.83 -0.88 -10.23
N PRO A 134 9.57 -1.56 -9.33
CA PRO A 134 9.20 -1.63 -7.91
C PRO A 134 9.19 -0.25 -7.24
N TYR A 135 10.13 0.62 -7.59
CA TYR A 135 10.22 1.98 -7.05
C TYR A 135 9.08 2.87 -7.55
N ALA A 136 8.64 2.69 -8.80
CA ALA A 136 7.47 3.38 -9.33
C ALA A 136 6.19 2.98 -8.58
N LEU A 137 6.02 1.68 -8.31
CA LEU A 137 4.89 1.17 -7.52
C LEU A 137 4.91 1.70 -6.08
N LEU A 138 6.07 1.68 -5.42
CA LEU A 138 6.27 2.23 -4.08
C LEU A 138 5.92 3.72 -4.03
N SER A 139 6.49 4.50 -4.94
CA SER A 139 6.24 5.94 -5.01
C SER A 139 4.75 6.22 -5.22
N GLY A 140 4.11 5.58 -6.22
CA GLY A 140 2.68 5.74 -6.47
C GLY A 140 1.80 5.36 -5.30
N GLY A 141 2.08 4.22 -4.65
CA GLY A 141 1.36 3.76 -3.47
C GLY A 141 1.44 4.75 -2.30
N PHE A 142 2.65 5.24 -1.99
CA PHE A 142 2.85 6.21 -0.91
C PHE A 142 2.16 7.55 -1.17
N VAL A 143 2.15 8.05 -2.41
CA VAL A 143 1.39 9.26 -2.77
C VAL A 143 -0.10 9.06 -2.51
N LEU A 144 -0.67 7.94 -2.97
CA LEU A 144 -2.09 7.65 -2.80
C LEU A 144 -2.47 7.53 -1.32
N MET A 145 -1.63 6.87 -0.52
CA MET A 145 -1.81 6.75 0.92
C MET A 145 -1.74 8.12 1.62
N ALA A 146 -0.74 8.95 1.31
CA ALA A 146 -0.62 10.30 1.86
C ALA A 146 -1.83 11.18 1.51
N ALA A 147 -2.31 11.09 0.27
CA ALA A 147 -3.51 11.80 -0.19
C ALA A 147 -4.77 11.39 0.59
N GLU A 148 -4.94 10.09 0.89
CA GLU A 148 -6.10 9.63 1.66
C GLU A 148 -6.03 10.11 3.13
N ILE A 149 -4.85 10.13 3.76
CA ILE A 149 -4.70 10.70 5.10
C ILE A 149 -5.01 12.20 5.10
N LEU A 150 -4.48 12.97 4.13
CA LEU A 150 -4.79 14.40 3.99
C LEU A 150 -6.29 14.64 3.80
N ARG A 151 -6.97 13.79 3.05
CA ARG A 151 -8.43 13.86 2.85
C ARG A 151 -9.19 13.59 4.15
N GLN A 152 -8.71 12.68 4.99
CA GLN A 152 -9.29 12.44 6.32
C GLN A 152 -9.09 13.64 7.26
N ILE A 153 -7.91 14.25 7.25
CA ILE A 153 -7.62 15.49 7.99
C ILE A 153 -8.59 16.60 7.54
N GLY A 154 -8.74 16.82 6.23
CA GLY A 154 -9.60 17.86 5.66
C GLY A 154 -11.10 17.65 5.91
N ARG A 155 -11.54 16.40 6.04
CA ARG A 155 -12.92 16.06 6.42
C ARG A 155 -13.22 16.26 7.91
N GLY A 156 -12.22 16.64 8.70
CA GLY A 156 -12.39 16.80 10.14
C GLY A 156 -12.64 15.48 10.85
N ALA A 157 -12.13 14.35 10.32
CA ALA A 157 -12.11 13.07 11.01
C ALA A 157 -11.15 13.16 12.22
N ARG A 158 -11.57 13.91 13.24
CA ARG A 158 -10.84 14.18 14.49
C ARG A 158 -11.28 13.24 15.61
N ASP A 159 -12.37 12.51 15.42
CA ASP A 159 -12.90 11.57 16.40
C ASP A 159 -12.39 10.16 16.07
N LEU A 160 -11.16 9.92 16.47
CA LEU A 160 -10.45 8.64 16.44
C LEU A 160 -11.04 7.59 17.42
N GLY A 161 -12.34 7.64 17.73
CA GLY A 161 -12.89 6.81 18.81
C GLY A 161 -14.39 6.62 18.83
N SER A 162 -15.15 7.02 17.81
CA SER A 162 -16.62 6.83 17.80
C SER A 162 -17.13 5.74 16.85
N ARG A 163 -16.25 5.07 16.10
CA ARG A 163 -16.65 4.06 15.09
C ARG A 163 -16.41 2.59 15.47
N ALA A 164 -15.94 2.32 16.69
CA ALA A 164 -15.74 0.96 17.19
C ALA A 164 -16.99 0.34 17.82
N GLN A 165 -18.16 0.97 17.69
CA GLN A 165 -19.43 0.43 18.20
C GLN A 165 -20.44 0.33 17.05
N HIS A 166 -20.30 -0.68 16.19
CA HIS A 166 -21.42 -1.34 15.50
C HIS A 166 -20.97 -2.72 15.00
#